data_AF-A0A067S1X4-F1
#
_entry.id   AF-A0A067S1X4-F1
#
_cell.length_a   1.000
_cell.length_b   1.000
_cell.length_c   1.000
_cell.angle_alpha   90.00
_cell.angle_beta   90.00
_cell.angle_gamma   90.00
#
_symmetry.space_group_name_H-M   'P 1'
#
loop_
_entity.id
_entity.type
_entity.pdbx_description
1 polymer ?
#
loop_
_entity_poly.entity_id
_entity_poly.type
_entity_poly.pdbx_seq_one_letter_code
_entity_poly.pdbx_strand_id
1 'polypeptide(L)'
;LGNQSTSDNLHLIQMFRKALKPQIANKILFSDKVPTTFEDWVDRATQYDANYRMAMAFMGRPTAHPNGGRNWNSSAPRTQRDPNAMQIDAMSPEVRADHIRRGACFNCHKHGHLSRDCPEK
;
A
#
# COMPACT_ATOMS: atom_id res chain seq x y z
N LEU A 1 -50.62 -8.71 15.32
CA LEU A 1 -49.22 -9.18 15.43
C LEU A 1 -48.46 -8.64 14.22
N GLY A 2 -47.84 -7.44 14.25
CA GLY A 2 -47.23 -6.93 13.01
C GLY A 2 -46.45 -5.61 13.07
N ASN A 3 -45.73 -5.31 14.15
CA ASN A 3 -45.08 -4.01 14.30
C ASN A 3 -43.81 -4.02 15.16
N GLN A 4 -43.19 -5.20 15.36
CA GLN A 4 -41.88 -5.30 16.03
C GLN A 4 -40.71 -5.04 15.04
N SER A 5 -40.83 -5.47 13.78
CA SER A 5 -39.74 -5.33 12.79
C SER A 5 -39.36 -3.89 12.42
N THR A 6 -40.26 -2.91 12.49
CA THR A 6 -39.91 -1.53 12.07
C THR A 6 -38.96 -0.86 13.07
N SER A 7 -39.13 -1.13 14.37
CA SER A 7 -38.24 -0.63 15.43
C SER A 7 -36.88 -1.35 15.40
N ASP A 8 -36.90 -2.67 15.20
CA ASP A 8 -35.68 -3.47 15.06
C ASP A 8 -34.88 -3.01 13.83
N ASN A 9 -35.55 -2.76 12.71
CA ASN A 9 -34.93 -2.21 11.50
C ASN A 9 -34.28 -0.84 11.74
N LEU A 10 -34.89 0.06 12.52
CA LEU A 10 -34.29 1.36 12.85
C LEU A 10 -33.02 1.22 13.70
N HIS A 11 -33.00 0.33 14.69
CA HIS A 11 -31.82 0.09 15.50
C HIS A 11 -30.70 -0.57 14.69
N LEU A 12 -31.05 -1.54 13.83
CA LEU A 12 -30.12 -2.18 12.90
C LEU A 12 -29.51 -1.15 11.93
N ILE A 13 -30.32 -0.23 11.39
CA ILE A 13 -29.84 0.88 10.55
C ILE A 13 -28.87 1.77 11.32
N GLN A 14 -29.15 2.12 12.58
CA GLN A 14 -28.25 2.94 13.40
C GLN A 14 -26.90 2.26 13.64
N MET A 15 -26.91 0.97 13.97
CA MET A 15 -25.68 0.18 14.16
C MET A 15 -24.90 0.05 12.86
N PHE A 16 -25.59 -0.24 11.75
CA PHE A 16 -24.99 -0.38 10.43
C PHE A 16 -24.39 0.92 9.93
N ARG A 17 -25.05 2.06 10.16
CA ARG A 17 -24.52 3.40 9.86
C ARG A 17 -23.18 3.66 10.55
N LYS A 18 -23.01 3.19 11.80
CA LYS A 18 -21.74 3.32 12.54
C LYS A 18 -20.65 2.37 12.03
N ALA A 19 -21.04 1.21 11.51
CA ALA A 19 -20.10 0.21 11.00
C ALA A 19 -19.60 0.53 9.57
N LEU A 20 -20.37 1.28 8.79
CA LEU A 20 -20.00 1.73 7.45
C LEU A 20 -18.97 2.86 7.47
N LYS A 21 -18.12 2.93 6.43
CA LYS A 21 -17.24 4.09 6.21
C LYS A 21 -18.08 5.37 6.11
N PRO A 22 -17.65 6.48 6.74
CA PRO A 22 -18.46 7.71 6.82
C PRO A 22 -18.82 8.27 5.45
N GLN A 23 -17.93 8.12 4.46
CA GLN A 23 -18.18 8.57 3.09
C GLN A 23 -19.34 7.83 2.42
N ILE A 24 -19.49 6.53 2.69
CA ILE A 24 -20.57 5.70 2.14
C ILE A 24 -21.88 6.00 2.87
N ALA A 25 -21.84 6.06 4.21
CA ALA A 25 -23.02 6.37 5.02
C ALA A 25 -23.61 7.75 4.67
N ASN A 26 -22.77 8.78 4.54
CA ASN A 26 -23.21 10.12 4.15
C ASN A 26 -23.80 10.13 2.73
N LYS A 27 -23.20 9.40 1.79
CA LYS A 27 -23.70 9.31 0.43
C LYS A 27 -25.08 8.65 0.34
N ILE A 28 -25.35 7.66 1.19
CA ILE A 28 -26.68 7.03 1.28
C ILE A 28 -27.68 8.00 1.93
N LEU A 29 -27.28 8.71 2.98
CA LEU A 29 -28.15 9.67 3.67
C LEU A 29 -28.55 10.86 2.80
N PHE A 30 -27.62 11.38 1.97
CA PHE A 30 -27.85 12.48 1.04
C PHE A 30 -28.32 12.03 -0.34
N SER A 31 -28.62 10.74 -0.53
CA SER A 31 -29.20 10.26 -1.78
C SER A 31 -30.71 10.55 -1.85
N ASP A 32 -31.24 10.68 -3.06
CA ASP A 32 -32.61 11.13 -3.33
C ASP A 32 -33.72 10.27 -2.68
N LYS A 33 -33.39 9.03 -2.30
CA LYS A 33 -34.29 8.12 -1.58
C LYS A 33 -33.66 7.70 -0.26
N VAL A 34 -34.14 8.30 0.84
CA VAL A 34 -33.73 7.90 2.20
C VAL A 34 -34.31 6.51 2.48
N PRO A 35 -33.48 5.45 2.55
CA PRO A 35 -33.96 4.11 2.81
C PRO A 35 -34.50 4.03 4.24
N THR A 36 -35.74 3.59 4.40
CA THR A 36 -36.37 3.34 5.71
C THR A 36 -36.26 1.87 6.13
N THR A 37 -35.85 0.98 5.21
CA THR A 37 -35.68 -0.45 5.43
C THR A 37 -34.20 -0.82 5.48
N PHE A 38 -33.84 -1.74 6.37
CA PHE A 38 -32.47 -2.22 6.53
C PHE A 38 -31.93 -2.90 5.26
N GLU A 39 -32.75 -3.70 4.57
CA GLU A 39 -32.39 -4.36 3.30
C GLU A 39 -31.95 -3.36 2.24
N ASP A 40 -32.71 -2.27 2.09
CA ASP A 40 -32.42 -1.21 1.12
C ASP A 40 -31.12 -0.43 1.47
N TRP A 41 -30.76 -0.35 2.76
CA TRP A 41 -29.46 0.14 3.22
C TRP A 41 -28.32 -0.80 2.81
N VAL A 42 -28.51 -2.12 2.96
CA VAL A 42 -27.51 -3.13 2.63
C VAL A 42 -27.23 -3.15 1.12
N ASP A 43 -28.28 -3.11 0.29
CA ASP A 43 -28.14 -3.10 -1.16
C ASP A 43 -27.39 -1.86 -1.65
N ARG A 44 -27.77 -0.68 -1.15
CA ARG A 44 -27.08 0.58 -1.49
C ARG A 44 -25.64 0.60 -1.01
N ALA A 45 -25.38 0.15 0.21
CA ALA A 45 -24.02 0.09 0.75
C ALA A 45 -23.11 -0.80 -0.09
N THR A 46 -23.61 -1.97 -0.52
CA THR A 46 -22.87 -2.92 -1.35
C THR A 46 -22.53 -2.30 -2.72
N GLN A 47 -23.52 -1.65 -3.35
CA GLN A 47 -23.32 -0.95 -4.61
C GLN A 47 -22.27 0.17 -4.48
N TYR A 48 -22.36 0.98 -3.42
CA TYR A 48 -21.42 2.08 -3.21
C TYR A 48 -20.01 1.61 -2.84
N ASP A 49 -19.83 0.52 -2.08
CA ASP A 49 -18.51 -0.03 -1.81
C ASP A 49 -17.88 -0.63 -3.07
N ALA A 50 -18.66 -1.32 -3.90
CA ALA A 50 -18.21 -1.80 -5.21
C ALA A 50 -17.76 -0.63 -6.12
N ASN A 51 -18.59 0.41 -6.23
CA ASN A 51 -18.27 1.61 -6.98
C ASN A 51 -17.05 2.34 -6.40
N TYR A 52 -16.89 2.39 -5.08
CA TYR A 52 -15.73 2.99 -4.43
C TYR A 52 -14.45 2.20 -4.75
N ARG A 53 -14.48 0.87 -4.69
CA ARG A 53 -13.34 0.02 -5.06
C ARG A 53 -12.98 0.18 -6.54
N MET A 54 -13.97 0.21 -7.42
CA MET A 54 -13.75 0.48 -8.85
C MET A 54 -13.18 1.90 -9.05
N ALA A 55 -13.76 2.92 -8.42
CA ALA A 55 -13.27 4.29 -8.52
C ALA A 55 -11.84 4.45 -7.98
N MET A 56 -11.48 3.77 -6.89
CA MET A 56 -10.10 3.74 -6.38
C MET A 56 -9.14 3.02 -7.32
N ALA A 57 -9.61 1.99 -8.04
CA ALA A 57 -8.82 1.31 -9.06
C ALA A 57 -8.62 2.19 -10.31
N PHE A 58 -9.66 2.92 -10.75
CA PHE A 58 -9.61 3.81 -11.91
C PHE A 58 -8.87 5.12 -11.65
N MET A 59 -9.10 5.77 -10.50
CA MET A 59 -8.37 6.99 -10.12
C MET A 59 -6.89 6.71 -9.81
N GLY A 60 -6.52 5.43 -9.71
CA GLY A 60 -5.18 5.02 -9.34
C GLY A 60 -4.86 5.37 -7.90
N ARG A 61 -3.78 4.77 -7.39
CA ARG A 61 -3.12 5.23 -6.18
C ARG A 61 -2.79 6.71 -6.40
N PRO A 62 -3.18 7.65 -5.52
CA PRO A 62 -2.69 9.02 -5.63
C PRO A 62 -1.17 8.93 -5.68
N THR A 63 -0.58 9.32 -6.80
CA THR A 63 0.86 9.40 -6.99
C THR A 63 1.40 10.57 -6.17
N ALA A 64 1.23 10.50 -4.85
CA ALA A 64 1.76 11.48 -3.92
C ALA A 64 1.69 10.92 -2.49
N HIS A 65 2.57 9.98 -2.16
CA HIS A 65 3.19 10.09 -0.84
C HIS A 65 4.17 11.26 -0.93
N PRO A 66 4.13 12.26 -0.02
CA PRO A 66 5.18 13.28 0.07
C PRO A 66 6.52 12.68 0.52
N ASN A 67 6.60 11.37 0.75
CA ASN A 67 7.84 10.72 1.14
C ASN A 67 7.93 9.28 0.63
N GLY A 68 8.76 9.09 -0.41
CA GLY A 68 9.65 7.93 -0.47
C GLY A 68 9.05 6.59 -0.90
N GLY A 69 8.42 6.51 -2.07
CA GLY A 69 8.35 5.24 -2.78
C GLY A 69 9.76 4.82 -3.23
N ARG A 70 10.46 4.01 -2.43
CA ARG A 70 11.73 3.39 -2.84
C ARG A 70 11.46 2.41 -3.98
N ASN A 71 11.65 2.89 -5.21
CA ASN A 71 11.77 2.05 -6.39
C ASN A 71 13.11 1.29 -6.32
N TRP A 72 13.05 -0.02 -6.06
CA TRP A 72 14.22 -0.92 -6.04
C TRP A 72 14.60 -1.49 -7.41
N ASN A 73 14.02 -0.99 -8.51
CA ASN A 73 14.47 -1.27 -9.87
C ASN A 73 15.12 -0.03 -10.48
N SER A 74 16.43 0.12 -10.23
CA SER A 74 17.27 1.11 -10.89
C SER A 74 17.88 0.53 -12.18
N SER A 75 17.05 0.36 -13.21
CA SER A 75 17.52 0.06 -14.58
C SER A 75 17.11 1.12 -15.60
N ALA A 76 16.57 2.26 -15.14
CA ALA A 76 16.35 3.41 -16.02
C ALA A 76 17.70 4.08 -16.35
N PRO A 77 17.99 4.41 -17.62
CA PRO A 77 19.20 5.15 -17.98
C PRO A 77 19.16 6.50 -17.27
N ARG A 78 20.04 6.68 -16.29
CA ARG A 78 20.16 7.94 -15.52
C ARG A 78 20.74 9.00 -16.45
N THR A 79 19.89 9.79 -17.10
CA THR A 79 20.32 11.03 -17.73
C THR A 79 20.81 11.98 -16.64
N GLN A 80 22.08 12.36 -16.74
CA GLN A 80 22.84 13.23 -15.83
C GLN A 80 23.09 12.66 -14.41
N ARG A 81 24.17 11.89 -14.30
CA ARG A 81 24.86 11.65 -13.03
C ARG A 81 25.70 12.89 -12.71
N ASP A 82 25.53 13.45 -11.51
CA ASP A 82 26.29 14.61 -11.03
C ASP A 82 27.81 14.34 -11.19
N PRO A 83 28.55 15.19 -11.93
CA PRO A 83 29.99 15.04 -12.14
C PRO A 83 30.82 14.98 -10.85
N ASN A 84 30.31 15.54 -9.74
CA ASN A 84 30.99 15.58 -8.44
C ASN A 84 30.41 14.58 -7.43
N ALA A 85 29.40 13.77 -7.81
CA ALA A 85 28.96 12.69 -6.94
C ALA A 85 30.02 11.59 -6.94
N MET A 86 30.74 11.47 -5.82
CA MET A 86 31.60 10.31 -5.54
C MET A 86 30.79 9.04 -5.78
N GLN A 87 31.12 8.30 -6.83
CA GLN A 87 30.43 7.07 -7.18
C GLN A 87 30.90 6.00 -6.21
N ILE A 88 30.06 5.62 -5.25
CA ILE A 88 30.25 4.35 -4.55
C ILE A 88 29.90 3.28 -5.58
N ASP A 89 30.92 2.74 -6.26
CA ASP A 89 30.73 1.68 -7.24
C ASP A 89 30.12 0.47 -6.54
N ALA A 90 28.90 0.12 -6.94
CA ALA A 90 28.31 -1.14 -6.55
C ALA A 90 29.09 -2.25 -7.27
N MET A 91 29.66 -3.19 -6.50
CA MET A 91 30.29 -4.38 -7.07
C MET A 91 29.35 -5.06 -8.06
N SER A 92 29.89 -5.54 -9.16
CA SER A 92 29.12 -6.28 -10.15
C SER A 92 28.54 -7.56 -9.52
N PRO A 93 27.40 -8.08 -10.03
CA PRO A 93 26.81 -9.33 -9.54
C PRO A 93 27.81 -10.50 -9.58
N GLU A 94 28.69 -10.55 -10.57
CA GLU A 94 29.70 -11.58 -10.75
C GLU A 94 30.75 -11.54 -9.64
N VAL A 95 31.27 -10.34 -9.34
CA VAL A 95 32.24 -10.14 -8.26
C VAL A 95 31.60 -10.48 -6.91
N ARG A 96 30.35 -10.06 -6.67
CA ARG A 96 29.62 -10.43 -5.46
C ARG A 96 29.47 -11.94 -5.34
N ALA A 97 29.09 -12.64 -6.40
CA ALA A 97 28.94 -14.10 -6.39
C ALA A 97 30.26 -14.83 -6.12
N ASP A 98 31.38 -14.34 -6.67
CA ASP A 98 32.71 -14.88 -6.41
C ASP A 98 33.11 -14.74 -4.94
N HIS A 99 32.86 -13.58 -4.32
CA HIS A 99 33.12 -13.35 -2.90
C HIS A 99 32.29 -14.27 -1.98
N ILE A 100 31.02 -14.49 -2.32
CA ILE A 100 30.15 -15.44 -1.62
C ILE A 100 30.71 -16.86 -1.76
N ARG A 101 31.09 -17.25 -2.99
CA ARG A 101 31.61 -18.60 -3.28
C ARG A 101 32.93 -18.89 -2.55
N ARG A 102 33.83 -17.91 -2.50
CA ARG A 102 35.16 -18.05 -1.88
C ARG A 102 35.16 -17.74 -0.38
N GLY A 103 34.04 -17.30 0.18
CA GLY A 103 33.98 -16.81 1.57
C GLY A 103 34.97 -15.65 1.80
N ALA A 104 35.11 -14.77 0.80
CA ALA A 104 36.01 -13.63 0.86
C ALA A 104 35.32 -12.41 1.46
N CYS A 105 36.07 -11.63 2.23
CA CYS A 105 35.62 -10.39 2.83
C CYS A 105 35.25 -9.36 1.75
N PHE A 106 34.09 -8.71 1.89
CA PHE A 106 33.65 -7.68 0.94
C PHE A 106 34.31 -6.31 1.17
N ASN A 107 35.16 -6.17 2.20
CA ASN A 107 35.89 -4.93 2.48
C ASN A 107 37.34 -4.99 1.95
N CYS A 108 38.07 -6.07 2.25
CA CYS A 108 39.49 -6.22 1.89
C CYS A 108 39.76 -7.30 0.83
N HIS A 109 38.71 -7.98 0.35
CA HIS A 109 38.78 -9.04 -0.69
C HIS A 109 39.64 -10.27 -0.33
N LYS A 110 40.05 -10.42 0.94
CA LYS A 110 40.80 -11.58 1.45
C LYS A 110 39.86 -12.69 1.93
N HIS A 111 40.30 -13.95 1.81
CA HIS A 111 39.53 -15.12 2.26
C HIS A 111 39.75 -15.41 3.76
N GLY A 112 38.84 -16.18 4.34
CA GLY A 112 38.95 -16.66 5.74
C GLY A 112 38.17 -15.82 6.76
N HIS A 113 37.56 -14.71 6.34
CA HIS A 113 36.69 -13.90 7.20
C HIS A 113 35.65 -13.14 6.37
N LEU A 114 34.53 -12.78 7.00
CA LEU A 114 33.51 -11.91 6.41
C LEU A 114 33.76 -10.45 6.82
N SER A 115 33.11 -9.49 6.16
CA SER A 115 33.29 -8.06 6.43
C SER A 115 33.05 -7.63 7.88
N ARG A 116 32.31 -8.43 8.66
CA ARG A 116 32.07 -8.19 10.10
C ARG A 116 33.32 -8.44 10.94
N ASP A 117 34.16 -9.36 10.50
CA ASP A 117 35.36 -9.84 11.19
C ASP A 117 36.63 -9.37 10.45
N CYS A 118 36.50 -8.32 9.63
CA CYS A 118 37.63 -7.76 8.89
C CYS A 118 38.60 -7.06 9.84
N PRO A 119 39.87 -7.49 9.91
CA PRO A 119 40.88 -6.88 10.78
C PRO A 119 41.34 -5.50 10.27
N GLU A 120 41.06 -5.17 9.01
CA GLU A 120 41.40 -3.90 8.35
C GLU A 120 40.20 -2.94 8.29
N LYS A 121 39.28 -3.06 9.25
CA LYS A 121 38.09 -2.19 9.34
C LYS A 121 38.43 -0.81 9.89
#